data_AF-A0A2R7L7Y7-F1
#
_entry.id   AF-A0A2R7L7Y7-F1
#
_cell.length_a   1.000
_cell.length_b   1.000
_cell.length_c   1.000
_cell.angle_alpha   90.00
_cell.angle_beta   90.00
_cell.angle_gamma   90.00
#
_symmetry.space_group_name_H-M   'P 1'
#
loop_
_entity.id
_entity.type
_entity.pdbx_description
1 polymer ?
#
loop_
_entity_poly.entity_id
_entity_poly.type
_entity_poly.pdbx_seq_one_letter_code
_entity_poly.pdbx_strand_id
1 'polypeptide(L)'
;MDQHELITNVLCSAGGHHAEQLLPLGYSGERADVVFISENLIAEVKSFTSDRRRDPQVATKLGSVMERNVGFGAPVVFGTMNVKLHDLPKPVAEQALRVVGARIRKEVTKARRQVEATRTVLDMPDAYGLIVLISPPERLGNQTVAWLVNDALKHSGQMAGLDGAMVIETPLAFPASKSQSLNTFSSLWSISGRPFPSGLADRVAEAWEQMTSQIARHADADDFVALGGSE
;
A
#
# COMPACT_ATOMS: atom_id res chain seq x y z
N MET A 1 17.00 9.62 -7.34
CA MET A 1 16.16 9.80 -6.14
C MET A 1 15.39 8.51 -5.93
N ASP A 2 15.51 7.93 -4.74
CA ASP A 2 14.76 6.73 -4.37
C ASP A 2 13.25 7.06 -4.28
N GLN A 3 12.38 6.14 -4.65
CA GLN A 3 10.93 6.37 -4.59
C GLN A 3 10.46 6.57 -3.15
N HIS A 4 11.02 5.82 -2.21
CA HIS A 4 10.74 5.97 -0.79
C HIS A 4 11.08 7.40 -0.34
N GLU A 5 12.30 7.84 -0.63
CA GLU A 5 12.80 9.18 -0.32
C GLU A 5 11.94 10.29 -0.95
N LEU A 6 11.57 10.15 -2.23
CA LEU A 6 10.70 11.13 -2.89
C LEU A 6 9.36 11.27 -2.16
N ILE A 7 8.69 10.15 -1.86
CA ILE A 7 7.37 10.20 -1.20
C ILE A 7 7.48 10.74 0.22
N THR A 8 8.52 10.36 0.96
CA THR A 8 8.78 10.96 2.27
C THR A 8 8.95 12.47 2.16
N ASN A 9 9.69 12.96 1.15
CA ASN A 9 9.86 14.40 0.93
C ASN A 9 8.56 15.10 0.51
N VAL A 10 7.71 14.46 -0.30
CA VAL A 10 6.38 14.96 -0.64
C VAL A 10 5.50 15.10 0.61
N LEU A 11 5.49 14.08 1.47
CA LEU A 11 4.74 14.11 2.73
C LEU A 11 5.27 15.23 3.66
N CYS A 12 6.59 15.41 3.75
CA CYS A 12 7.17 16.51 4.52
C CYS A 12 6.80 17.88 3.93
N SER A 13 6.82 18.03 2.60
CA SER A 13 6.38 19.26 1.93
C SER A 13 4.88 19.56 2.11
N ALA A 14 4.06 18.53 2.38
CA ALA A 14 2.64 18.67 2.68
C ALA A 14 2.34 19.03 4.16
N GLY A 15 3.38 19.34 4.95
CA GLY A 15 3.28 19.72 6.37
C GLY A 15 3.73 18.62 7.35
N GLY A 16 4.27 17.51 6.86
CA GLY A 16 4.85 16.47 7.70
C GLY A 16 6.28 16.81 8.15
N HIS A 17 6.75 16.09 9.16
CA HIS A 17 8.13 16.11 9.63
C HIS A 17 8.72 14.71 9.56
N HIS A 18 10.01 14.59 9.23
CA HIS A 18 10.69 13.31 9.37
C HIS A 18 10.62 12.87 10.84
N ALA A 19 10.12 11.66 11.09
CA ALA A 19 9.94 11.19 12.46
C ALA A 19 11.26 11.22 13.25
N GLU A 20 12.38 10.89 12.59
CA GLU A 20 13.73 10.92 13.16
C GLU A 20 14.11 12.26 13.81
N GLN A 21 13.58 13.38 13.31
CA GLN A 21 13.86 14.71 13.84
C GLN A 21 13.09 15.01 15.14
N LEU A 22 12.04 14.24 15.43
CA LEU A 22 11.16 14.41 16.59
C LEU A 22 11.47 13.43 17.73
N LEU A 23 12.24 12.38 17.43
CA LEU A 23 12.55 11.33 18.40
C LEU A 23 13.62 11.79 19.41
N PRO A 24 13.64 11.22 20.63
CA PRO A 24 14.70 11.47 21.60
C PRO A 24 16.09 11.18 21.03
N LEU A 25 17.07 12.01 21.40
CA LEU A 25 18.45 11.87 20.92
C LEU A 25 19.01 10.49 21.28
N GLY A 26 19.50 9.77 20.27
CA GLY A 26 20.03 8.40 20.43
C GLY A 26 18.99 7.29 20.37
N TYR A 27 17.72 7.59 20.06
CA TYR A 27 16.70 6.55 19.82
C TYR A 27 17.09 5.64 18.65
N SER A 28 17.14 4.33 18.92
CA SER A 28 17.54 3.29 17.95
C SER A 28 16.44 2.24 17.69
N GLY A 29 15.24 2.47 18.23
CA GLY A 29 14.08 1.59 18.06
C GLY A 29 13.44 1.70 16.68
N GLU A 30 12.38 0.92 16.46
CA GLU A 30 11.56 1.02 15.25
C GLU A 30 10.88 2.39 15.19
N ARG A 31 10.87 3.00 14.00
CA ARG A 31 10.21 4.29 13.78
C ARG A 31 9.50 4.31 12.44
N ALA A 32 8.48 5.14 12.36
CA ALA A 32 7.80 5.51 11.14
C ALA A 32 8.64 6.52 10.34
N ASP A 33 8.26 6.79 9.10
CA ASP A 33 8.96 7.76 8.25
C ASP A 33 8.57 9.21 8.57
N VAL A 34 7.28 9.51 8.71
CA VAL A 34 6.76 10.88 8.78
C VAL A 34 5.72 11.05 9.89
N VAL A 35 5.73 12.20 10.55
CA VAL A 35 4.75 12.61 11.56
C VAL A 35 4.15 13.96 11.19
N PHE A 36 2.82 14.04 11.20
CA PHE A 36 2.04 15.25 11.04
C PHE A 36 1.50 15.66 12.41
N ILE A 37 2.19 16.60 13.08
CA ILE A 37 1.88 16.99 14.46
C ILE A 37 0.49 17.64 14.54
N SER A 38 0.17 18.54 13.60
CA SER A 38 -1.12 19.26 13.56
C SER A 38 -2.32 18.34 13.36
N GLU A 39 -2.15 17.29 12.56
CA GLU A 39 -3.20 16.32 12.23
C GLU A 39 -3.26 15.14 13.21
N ASN A 40 -2.33 15.09 14.17
CA ASN A 40 -2.12 13.93 15.03
C ASN A 40 -2.05 12.64 14.19
N LEU A 41 -1.15 12.60 13.20
CA LEU A 41 -1.03 11.50 12.24
C LEU A 41 0.42 11.02 12.11
N ILE A 42 0.62 9.70 12.01
CA ILE A 42 1.92 9.06 11.82
C ILE A 42 1.84 8.22 10.54
N ALA A 43 2.73 8.49 9.59
CA ALA A 43 2.77 7.84 8.29
C ALA A 43 4.03 6.99 8.10
N GLU A 44 3.85 5.76 7.63
CA GLU A 44 4.95 4.89 7.20
C GLU A 44 4.88 4.64 5.69
N VAL A 45 5.99 4.86 4.99
CA VAL A 45 6.12 4.67 3.55
C VAL A 45 6.67 3.26 3.26
N LYS A 46 6.09 2.58 2.27
CA LYS A 46 6.54 1.26 1.79
C LYS A 46 6.54 1.21 0.28
N SER A 47 7.71 0.98 -0.30
CA SER A 47 7.84 0.78 -1.74
C SER A 47 7.77 -0.69 -2.15
N PHE A 48 6.96 -0.98 -3.17
CA PHE A 48 6.89 -2.28 -3.84
C PHE A 48 7.71 -2.30 -5.12
N THR A 49 9.01 -2.03 -4.99
CA THR A 49 9.98 -2.32 -6.04
C THR A 49 10.35 -3.81 -5.96
N SER A 50 9.70 -4.67 -6.75
CA SER A 50 10.39 -5.81 -7.40
C SER A 50 9.47 -6.72 -8.23
N ASP A 51 10.13 -7.32 -9.22
CA ASP A 51 9.68 -8.07 -10.40
C ASP A 51 9.21 -9.50 -10.08
N ARG A 52 8.32 -9.68 -9.10
CA ARG A 52 7.92 -11.02 -8.62
C ARG A 52 6.99 -11.82 -9.51
N ARG A 53 6.41 -11.23 -10.58
CA ARG A 53 5.74 -12.03 -11.62
C ARG A 53 6.70 -13.06 -12.24
N ARG A 54 8.01 -12.82 -12.14
CA ARG A 54 9.07 -13.73 -12.59
C ARG A 54 9.72 -14.55 -11.49
N ASP A 55 9.28 -14.42 -10.22
CA ASP A 55 9.80 -15.22 -9.11
C ASP A 55 9.26 -16.65 -9.22
N PRO A 56 10.11 -17.66 -9.50
CA PRO A 56 9.66 -19.03 -9.69
C PRO A 56 8.94 -19.57 -8.45
N GLN A 57 9.26 -19.09 -7.25
CA GLN A 57 8.60 -19.53 -6.02
C GLN A 57 7.13 -19.07 -5.95
N VAL A 58 6.80 -17.92 -6.55
CA VAL A 58 5.42 -17.44 -6.62
C VAL A 58 4.63 -18.31 -7.59
N ALA A 59 5.20 -18.63 -8.75
CA ALA A 59 4.58 -19.52 -9.73
C ALA A 59 4.32 -20.92 -9.13
N THR A 60 5.29 -21.50 -8.41
CA THR A 60 5.11 -22.79 -7.72
C THR A 60 3.98 -22.73 -6.69
N LYS A 61 3.93 -21.68 -5.86
CA LYS A 61 2.86 -21.54 -4.86
C LYS A 61 1.48 -21.35 -5.49
N LEU A 62 1.40 -20.61 -6.60
CA LEU A 62 0.16 -20.47 -7.37
C LEU A 62 -0.27 -21.82 -7.97
N GLY A 63 0.66 -22.59 -8.53
CA GLY A 63 0.40 -23.96 -8.99
C GLY A 63 -0.19 -24.84 -7.89
N SER A 64 0.40 -24.83 -6.69
CA SER A 64 -0.13 -25.56 -5.55
C SER A 64 -1.52 -25.08 -5.09
N VAL A 65 -1.82 -23.78 -5.23
CA VAL A 65 -3.18 -23.27 -4.97
C VAL A 65 -4.16 -23.84 -5.98
N MET A 66 -3.82 -23.88 -7.28
CA MET A 66 -4.71 -24.45 -8.29
C MET A 66 -4.95 -25.94 -8.06
N GLU A 67 -3.88 -26.72 -7.85
CA GLU A 67 -3.95 -28.17 -7.62
C GLU A 67 -4.85 -28.55 -6.43
N ARG A 68 -4.73 -27.81 -5.32
CA ARG A 68 -5.53 -28.08 -4.10
C ARG A 68 -7.00 -27.71 -4.25
N ASN A 69 -7.33 -26.85 -5.21
CA ASN A 69 -8.67 -26.31 -5.38
C ASN A 69 -9.37 -26.81 -6.67
N VAL A 70 -8.86 -27.85 -7.33
CA VAL A 70 -9.52 -28.45 -8.52
C VAL A 70 -10.96 -28.85 -8.21
N GLY A 71 -11.22 -29.43 -7.04
CA GLY A 71 -12.58 -29.77 -6.58
C GLY A 71 -13.49 -28.57 -6.33
N PHE A 72 -12.95 -27.35 -6.29
CA PHE A 72 -13.67 -26.09 -6.15
C PHE A 72 -13.73 -25.29 -7.45
N GLY A 73 -13.35 -25.88 -8.59
CA GLY A 73 -13.39 -25.24 -9.91
C GLY A 73 -12.12 -24.51 -10.33
N ALA A 74 -10.99 -24.74 -9.65
CA ALA A 74 -9.69 -24.26 -10.13
C ALA A 74 -9.23 -25.02 -11.39
N PRO A 75 -8.51 -24.37 -12.31
CA PRO A 75 -8.04 -25.03 -13.53
C PRO A 75 -6.98 -26.09 -13.22
N VAL A 76 -7.05 -27.22 -13.95
CA VAL A 76 -5.96 -28.21 -13.98
C VAL A 76 -4.91 -27.72 -14.96
N VAL A 77 -3.74 -27.35 -14.44
CA VAL A 77 -2.65 -26.76 -15.23
C VAL A 77 -1.63 -27.83 -15.60
N PHE A 78 -1.47 -28.09 -16.91
CA PHE A 78 -0.34 -28.84 -17.44
C PHE A 78 0.61 -27.87 -18.14
N GLY A 79 1.83 -27.66 -17.60
CA GLY A 79 2.79 -26.69 -18.12
C GLY A 79 2.55 -25.26 -17.60
N THR A 80 2.64 -24.26 -18.48
CA THR A 80 2.46 -22.84 -18.12
C THR A 80 1.15 -22.30 -18.66
N MET A 81 0.33 -21.71 -17.80
CA MET A 81 -0.95 -21.08 -18.15
C MET A 81 -1.02 -19.69 -17.53
N ASN A 82 -1.56 -18.73 -18.29
CA ASN A 82 -1.99 -17.45 -17.74
C ASN A 82 -3.42 -17.57 -17.25
N VAL A 83 -3.65 -17.29 -15.97
CA VAL A 83 -4.97 -17.32 -15.35
C VAL A 83 -5.31 -15.90 -14.89
N LYS A 84 -6.47 -15.39 -15.30
CA LYS A 84 -6.98 -14.13 -14.75
C LYS A 84 -7.70 -14.44 -13.44
N LEU A 85 -7.47 -13.61 -12.42
CA LEU A 85 -8.02 -13.85 -11.08
C LEU A 85 -9.56 -13.81 -11.05
N HIS A 86 -10.18 -12.98 -11.89
CA HIS A 86 -11.65 -12.91 -11.99
C HIS A 86 -12.28 -14.14 -12.66
N ASP A 87 -11.51 -14.93 -13.41
CA ASP A 87 -11.99 -16.19 -14.00
C ASP A 87 -12.01 -17.32 -12.95
N LEU A 88 -11.45 -17.09 -11.76
CA LEU A 88 -11.38 -18.08 -10.69
C LEU A 88 -12.58 -17.98 -9.74
N PRO A 89 -13.08 -19.12 -9.22
CA PRO A 89 -14.02 -19.12 -8.11
C PRO A 89 -13.47 -18.32 -6.93
N LYS A 90 -14.31 -17.51 -6.28
CA LYS A 90 -13.92 -16.56 -5.23
C LYS A 90 -12.96 -17.13 -4.19
N PRO A 91 -13.18 -18.31 -3.56
CA PRO A 91 -12.26 -18.85 -2.57
C PRO A 91 -10.85 -19.14 -3.12
N VAL A 92 -10.77 -19.50 -4.40
CA VAL A 92 -9.51 -19.79 -5.10
C VAL A 92 -8.80 -18.48 -5.49
N ALA A 93 -9.57 -17.51 -5.98
CA ALA A 93 -9.07 -16.17 -6.29
C ALA A 93 -8.46 -15.50 -5.06
N GLU A 94 -9.12 -15.57 -3.90
CA GLU A 94 -8.63 -15.02 -2.63
C GLU A 94 -7.32 -15.71 -2.19
N GLN A 95 -7.22 -17.04 -2.29
CA GLN A 95 -5.99 -17.77 -1.97
C GLN A 95 -4.84 -17.42 -2.93
N ALA A 96 -5.12 -17.31 -4.23
CA ALA A 96 -4.14 -16.92 -5.23
C ALA A 96 -3.64 -15.48 -5.00
N LEU A 97 -4.56 -14.55 -4.72
CA LEU A 97 -4.24 -13.18 -4.31
C LEU A 97 -3.37 -13.16 -3.06
N ARG A 98 -3.66 -13.99 -2.06
CA ARG A 98 -2.84 -14.07 -0.85
C ARG A 98 -1.42 -14.55 -1.12
N VAL A 99 -1.19 -15.37 -2.14
CA VAL A 99 0.16 -15.78 -2.55
C VAL A 99 0.90 -14.60 -3.18
N VAL A 100 0.25 -13.90 -4.11
CA VAL A 100 0.83 -12.74 -4.81
C VAL A 100 1.09 -11.57 -3.85
N GLY A 101 0.16 -11.33 -2.93
CA GLY A 101 0.19 -10.24 -1.95
C GLY A 101 0.94 -10.53 -0.65
N ALA A 102 1.68 -11.64 -0.56
CA ALA A 102 2.40 -12.00 0.67
C ALA A 102 3.40 -10.91 1.13
N ARG A 103 4.00 -10.17 0.18
CA ARG A 103 4.89 -9.03 0.52
C ARG A 103 4.09 -7.87 1.10
N ILE A 104 2.95 -7.52 0.51
CA ILE A 104 2.06 -6.46 1.04
C ILE A 104 1.72 -6.77 2.50
N ARG A 105 1.33 -8.01 2.83
CA ARG A 105 1.06 -8.39 4.22
C ARG A 105 2.26 -8.19 5.15
N LYS A 106 3.46 -8.56 4.71
CA LYS A 106 4.70 -8.40 5.49
C LYS A 106 5.00 -6.91 5.75
N GLU A 107 4.87 -6.08 4.71
CA GLU A 107 5.10 -4.64 4.83
C GLU A 107 4.05 -3.96 5.70
N VAL A 108 2.78 -4.34 5.58
CA VAL A 108 1.70 -3.87 6.48
C VAL A 108 2.00 -4.22 7.93
N THR A 109 2.42 -5.47 8.20
CA THR A 109 2.79 -5.91 9.55
C THR A 109 3.95 -5.10 10.12
N LYS A 110 4.96 -4.81 9.29
CA LYS A 110 6.13 -4.02 9.69
C LYS A 110 5.73 -2.55 9.95
N ALA A 111 4.98 -1.96 9.02
CA ALA A 111 4.51 -0.58 9.13
C ALA A 111 3.71 -0.34 10.40
N ARG A 112 2.83 -1.29 10.76
CA ARG A 112 2.07 -1.24 12.00
C ARG A 112 2.96 -1.11 13.23
N ARG A 113 4.01 -1.93 13.34
CA ARG A 113 4.93 -1.88 14.48
C ARG A 113 5.70 -0.56 14.53
N GLN A 114 6.12 -0.06 13.37
CA GLN A 114 6.82 1.23 13.26
C GLN A 114 5.93 2.40 13.68
N VAL A 115 4.66 2.40 13.23
CA VAL A 115 3.67 3.40 13.64
C VAL A 115 3.39 3.31 15.14
N GLU A 116 3.20 2.11 15.69
CA GLU A 116 2.94 1.88 17.12
C GLU A 116 4.14 2.28 18.00
N ALA A 117 5.36 1.95 17.58
CA ALA A 117 6.58 2.35 18.26
C ALA A 117 6.74 3.87 18.27
N THR A 118 6.50 4.53 17.13
CA THR A 118 6.54 5.99 16.99
C THR A 118 5.47 6.66 17.85
N ARG A 119 4.26 6.10 17.86
CA ARG A 119 3.15 6.57 18.67
C ARG A 119 3.50 6.55 20.16
N THR A 120 4.13 5.47 20.60
CA THR A 120 4.51 5.27 22.00
C THR A 120 5.62 6.23 22.41
N VAL A 121 6.69 6.36 21.62
CA VAL A 121 7.85 7.18 21.98
C VAL A 121 7.56 8.69 21.91
N LEU A 122 6.65 9.12 21.03
CA LEU A 122 6.22 10.51 20.91
C LEU A 122 5.02 10.86 21.82
N ASP A 123 4.52 9.92 22.63
CA ASP A 123 3.34 10.08 23.49
C ASP A 123 2.10 10.61 22.73
N MET A 124 1.82 10.00 21.57
CA MET A 124 0.69 10.37 20.71
C MET A 124 -0.39 9.28 20.66
N PRO A 125 -1.00 8.87 21.79
CA PRO A 125 -1.82 7.65 21.88
C PRO A 125 -2.99 7.59 20.89
N ASP A 126 -3.53 8.74 20.48
CA ASP A 126 -4.66 8.84 19.55
C ASP A 126 -4.25 9.06 18.09
N ALA A 127 -2.95 9.04 17.79
CA ALA A 127 -2.46 9.37 16.45
C ALA A 127 -3.02 8.43 15.38
N TYR A 128 -3.53 9.02 14.30
CA TYR A 128 -3.99 8.32 13.12
C TYR A 128 -2.80 7.61 12.45
N GLY A 129 -2.84 6.28 12.38
CA GLY A 129 -1.81 5.49 11.70
C GLY A 129 -2.08 5.39 10.20
N LEU A 130 -1.16 5.87 9.37
CA LEU A 130 -1.27 5.81 7.92
C LEU A 130 -0.16 4.93 7.35
N ILE A 131 -0.51 3.96 6.50
CA ILE A 131 0.46 3.29 5.64
C ILE A 131 0.41 3.88 4.23
N VAL A 132 1.54 4.30 3.69
CA VAL A 132 1.69 4.81 2.33
C VAL A 132 2.40 3.78 1.48
N LEU A 133 1.74 3.30 0.44
CA LEU A 133 2.19 2.21 -0.41
C LEU A 133 2.54 2.74 -1.79
N ILE A 134 3.77 2.52 -2.25
CA ILE A 134 4.22 2.94 -3.57
C ILE A 134 4.21 1.73 -4.49
N SER A 135 3.43 1.81 -5.57
CA SER A 135 3.28 0.75 -6.57
C SER A 135 3.62 1.27 -7.98
N PRO A 136 4.25 0.47 -8.85
CA PRO A 136 4.34 0.79 -10.28
C PRO A 136 2.99 0.54 -11.01
N PRO A 137 2.59 1.39 -11.99
CA PRO A 137 1.21 1.46 -12.53
C PRO A 137 0.80 0.33 -13.49
N GLU A 138 1.43 -0.85 -13.45
CA GLU A 138 1.08 -1.99 -14.32
C GLU A 138 1.04 -3.35 -13.59
N ARG A 139 1.25 -3.37 -12.27
CA ARG A 139 1.54 -4.62 -11.55
C ARG A 139 0.38 -5.18 -10.75
N LEU A 140 -0.28 -4.34 -9.98
CA LEU A 140 -1.50 -4.64 -9.22
C LEU A 140 -2.30 -3.35 -9.29
N GLY A 141 -3.52 -3.40 -9.81
CA GLY A 141 -4.37 -2.22 -9.81
C GLY A 141 -4.68 -1.79 -8.37
N ASN A 142 -4.94 -0.49 -8.17
CA ASN A 142 -5.21 0.11 -6.87
C ASN A 142 -6.22 -0.69 -6.03
N GLN A 143 -7.24 -1.26 -6.68
CA GLN A 143 -8.27 -2.06 -6.02
C GLN A 143 -7.70 -3.34 -5.38
N THR A 144 -6.81 -4.02 -6.09
CA THR A 144 -6.16 -5.24 -5.60
C THR A 144 -5.24 -4.93 -4.42
N VAL A 145 -4.53 -3.80 -4.46
CA VAL A 145 -3.65 -3.39 -3.36
C VAL A 145 -4.48 -3.05 -2.12
N ALA A 146 -5.57 -2.28 -2.27
CA ALA A 146 -6.48 -1.98 -1.17
C ALA A 146 -7.10 -3.24 -0.55
N TRP A 147 -7.55 -4.18 -1.39
CA TRP A 147 -8.05 -5.48 -0.91
C TRP A 147 -6.98 -6.24 -0.12
N LEU A 148 -5.74 -6.27 -0.60
CA LEU A 148 -4.62 -6.95 0.07
C LEU A 148 -4.25 -6.31 1.40
N VAL A 149 -4.34 -4.99 1.51
CA VAL A 149 -4.15 -4.27 2.78
C VAL A 149 -5.26 -4.65 3.76
N ASN A 150 -6.52 -4.64 3.33
CA ASN A 150 -7.66 -5.01 4.17
C ASN A 150 -7.58 -6.50 4.60
N ASP A 151 -7.24 -7.40 3.67
CA ASP A 151 -7.01 -8.82 3.97
C ASP A 151 -5.87 -9.01 4.98
N ALA A 152 -4.76 -8.27 4.84
CA ALA A 152 -3.65 -8.30 5.79
C ALA A 152 -4.09 -7.91 7.21
N LEU A 153 -4.94 -6.88 7.31
CA LEU A 153 -5.39 -6.34 8.59
C LEU A 153 -6.42 -7.25 9.25
N LYS A 154 -7.39 -7.78 8.49
CA LYS A 154 -8.38 -8.75 8.97
C LYS A 154 -7.74 -10.02 9.54
N HIS A 155 -6.70 -10.54 8.90
CA HIS A 155 -6.05 -11.78 9.33
C HIS A 155 -5.03 -11.59 10.47
N SER A 156 -4.72 -10.35 10.85
CA SER A 156 -3.79 -10.08 11.94
C SER A 156 -4.41 -10.21 13.35
N GLY A 157 -5.74 -10.36 13.43
CA GLY A 157 -6.49 -10.50 14.68
C GLY A 157 -6.52 -9.24 15.56
N GLN A 158 -5.83 -8.17 15.17
CA GLN A 158 -5.75 -6.89 15.87
C GLN A 158 -5.72 -5.74 14.85
N MET A 159 -6.82 -5.00 14.78
CA MET A 159 -6.97 -3.78 13.95
C MET A 159 -6.18 -2.58 14.49
N ALA A 160 -5.59 -2.68 15.69
CA ALA A 160 -4.89 -1.57 16.33
C ALA A 160 -3.57 -1.25 15.61
N GLY A 161 -3.30 0.04 15.38
CA GLY A 161 -2.01 0.54 14.88
C GLY A 161 -2.04 1.17 13.49
N LEU A 162 -3.01 0.82 12.64
CA LEU A 162 -3.24 1.50 11.35
C LEU A 162 -4.71 1.86 11.20
N ASP A 163 -4.96 3.10 10.80
CA ASP A 163 -6.27 3.70 10.63
C ASP A 163 -6.61 3.93 9.16
N GLY A 164 -5.61 4.16 8.32
CA GLY A 164 -5.78 4.36 6.89
C GLY A 164 -4.63 3.81 6.04
N ALA A 165 -4.88 3.70 4.74
CA ALA A 165 -3.87 3.44 3.72
C ALA A 165 -3.95 4.49 2.63
N MET A 166 -2.81 4.84 2.06
CA MET A 166 -2.70 5.60 0.82
C MET A 166 -1.86 4.78 -0.16
N VAL A 167 -2.33 4.58 -1.39
CA VAL A 167 -1.51 3.98 -2.46
C VAL A 167 -1.23 5.03 -3.49
N ILE A 168 0.04 5.10 -3.86
CA ILE A 168 0.56 5.99 -4.89
C ILE A 168 1.09 5.10 -6.01
N GLU A 169 0.39 5.13 -7.13
CA GLU A 169 0.84 4.51 -8.38
C GLU A 169 1.69 5.50 -9.14
N THR A 170 3.00 5.23 -9.25
CA THR A 170 3.94 6.16 -9.88
C THR A 170 4.75 5.50 -11.00
N PRO A 171 4.82 6.13 -12.20
CA PRO A 171 5.62 5.64 -13.31
C PRO A 171 7.12 5.87 -13.11
N LEU A 172 7.55 6.45 -11.99
CA LEU A 172 8.97 6.62 -11.65
C LEU A 172 9.75 5.30 -11.57
N ALA A 173 9.06 4.15 -11.62
CA ALA A 173 9.67 2.83 -11.78
C ALA A 173 10.05 2.47 -13.23
N PHE A 174 9.70 3.31 -14.23
CA PHE A 174 9.99 3.03 -15.64
C PHE A 174 11.31 3.67 -16.10
N PRO A 175 12.03 3.03 -17.05
CA PRO A 175 13.08 3.68 -17.81
C PRO A 175 12.55 4.96 -18.47
N ALA A 176 13.39 6.01 -18.53
CA ALA A 176 13.02 7.35 -19.03
C ALA A 176 12.31 7.34 -20.41
N SER A 177 12.54 6.31 -21.23
CA SER A 177 11.89 6.12 -22.54
C SER A 177 10.39 5.80 -22.48
N LYS A 178 9.82 5.46 -21.32
CA LYS A 178 8.39 5.18 -21.13
C LYS A 178 7.66 6.19 -20.23
N SER A 179 8.36 7.22 -19.74
CA SER A 179 7.89 8.15 -18.71
C SER A 179 6.90 9.23 -19.22
N GLN A 180 6.79 9.45 -20.53
CA GLN A 180 6.19 10.69 -21.06
C GLN A 180 4.65 10.72 -21.10
N SER A 181 3.94 9.65 -20.70
CA SER A 181 2.46 9.59 -20.85
C SER A 181 1.69 8.98 -19.68
N LEU A 182 2.35 8.68 -18.55
CA LEU A 182 1.70 7.97 -17.46
C LEU A 182 1.43 8.95 -16.30
N ASN A 183 0.14 9.11 -15.97
CA ASN A 183 -0.27 9.89 -14.80
C ASN A 183 0.15 9.15 -13.51
N THR A 184 0.43 9.91 -12.45
CA THR A 184 0.50 9.36 -11.10
C THR A 184 -0.90 9.41 -10.50
N PHE A 185 -1.34 8.28 -9.93
CA PHE A 185 -2.62 8.18 -9.25
C PHE A 185 -2.39 7.98 -7.77
N SER A 186 -3.10 8.75 -6.94
CA SER A 186 -3.17 8.50 -5.50
C SER A 186 -4.59 8.10 -5.12
N SER A 187 -4.67 7.13 -4.23
CA SER A 187 -5.92 6.65 -3.66
C SER A 187 -5.75 6.55 -2.16
N LEU A 188 -6.77 6.98 -1.43
CA LEU A 188 -6.75 7.07 0.01
C LEU A 188 -7.94 6.29 0.58
N TRP A 189 -7.67 5.47 1.60
CA TRP A 189 -8.66 4.60 2.22
C TRP A 189 -8.62 4.73 3.73
N SER A 190 -9.80 4.91 4.33
CA SER A 190 -10.00 4.65 5.75
C SER A 190 -10.18 3.17 5.98
N ILE A 191 -9.39 2.59 6.87
CA ILE A 191 -9.42 1.16 7.22
C ILE A 191 -10.14 0.96 8.55
N SER A 192 -9.87 1.81 9.54
CA SER A 192 -10.49 1.71 10.87
C SER A 192 -11.88 2.34 10.93
N GLY A 193 -12.34 2.98 9.85
CA GLY A 193 -13.57 3.78 9.83
C GLY A 193 -13.40 5.17 10.47
N ARG A 194 -12.23 5.48 11.04
CA ARG A 194 -11.91 6.85 11.45
C ARG A 194 -11.79 7.73 10.20
N PRO A 195 -12.42 8.91 10.18
CA PRO A 195 -12.30 9.82 9.04
C PRO A 195 -10.84 10.25 8.89
N PHE A 196 -10.40 10.35 7.64
CA PHE A 196 -9.08 10.87 7.35
C PHE A 196 -9.02 12.38 7.68
N PRO A 197 -7.87 12.91 8.15
CA PRO A 197 -7.72 14.34 8.38
C PRO A 197 -8.07 15.19 7.15
N SER A 198 -8.97 16.15 7.31
CA SER A 198 -9.47 16.99 6.21
C SER A 198 -8.35 17.82 5.58
N GLY A 199 -8.32 17.87 4.24
CA GLY A 199 -7.38 18.67 3.46
C GLY A 199 -5.95 18.13 3.39
N LEU A 200 -5.62 17.04 4.10
CA LEU A 200 -4.29 16.42 3.99
C LEU A 200 -4.07 15.81 2.59
N ALA A 201 -5.11 15.21 2.00
CA ALA A 201 -5.03 14.65 0.65
C ALA A 201 -4.73 15.74 -0.40
N ASP A 202 -5.40 16.89 -0.30
CA ASP A 202 -5.18 18.04 -1.18
C ASP A 202 -3.75 18.60 -1.03
N ARG A 203 -3.25 18.75 0.20
CA ARG A 203 -1.86 19.21 0.43
C ARG A 203 -0.82 18.23 -0.09
N VAL A 204 -1.06 16.93 0.03
CA VAL A 204 -0.17 15.89 -0.53
C VAL A 204 -0.19 15.96 -2.06
N ALA A 205 -1.34 16.18 -2.67
CA ALA A 205 -1.48 16.38 -4.11
C ALA A 205 -0.76 17.65 -4.60
N GLU A 206 -0.94 18.78 -3.92
CA GLU A 206 -0.24 20.04 -4.22
C GLU A 206 1.28 19.88 -4.09
N ALA A 207 1.76 19.26 -3.01
CA ALA A 207 3.18 18.98 -2.80
C ALA A 207 3.76 18.07 -3.90
N TRP A 208 3.00 17.05 -4.31
CA TRP A 208 3.38 16.18 -5.42
C TRP A 208 3.53 16.95 -6.73
N GLU A 209 2.55 17.79 -7.07
CA GLU A 209 2.56 18.61 -8.29
C GLU A 209 3.74 19.56 -8.31
N GLN A 210 4.01 20.23 -7.20
CA GLN A 210 5.14 21.15 -7.07
C GLN A 210 6.49 20.42 -7.24
N MET A 211 6.65 19.25 -6.64
CA MET A 211 7.92 18.52 -6.65
C MET A 211 8.20 17.76 -7.94
N THR A 212 7.15 17.28 -8.62
CA THR A 212 7.29 16.37 -9.78
C THR A 212 6.86 17.00 -11.10
N SER A 213 6.18 18.15 -11.06
CA SER A 213 5.50 18.75 -12.22
C SER A 213 4.47 17.81 -12.88
N GLN A 214 3.97 16.80 -12.15
CA GLN A 214 2.93 15.88 -12.62
C GLN A 214 1.64 16.13 -11.85
N ILE A 215 0.51 16.21 -12.57
CA ILE A 215 -0.82 16.37 -11.98
C ILE A 215 -1.14 15.18 -11.08
N ALA A 216 -1.59 15.45 -9.85
CA ALA A 216 -2.06 14.43 -8.92
C ALA A 216 -3.56 14.18 -9.16
N ARG A 217 -3.93 12.95 -9.50
CA ARG A 217 -5.34 12.56 -9.65
C ARG A 217 -5.78 11.72 -8.47
N HIS A 218 -6.87 12.14 -7.84
CA HIS A 218 -7.58 11.36 -6.82
C HIS A 218 -8.45 10.29 -7.49
N ALA A 219 -8.37 9.06 -7.02
CA ALA A 219 -9.37 8.04 -7.31
C ALA A 219 -10.44 8.03 -6.20
N ASP A 220 -11.72 8.04 -6.57
CA ASP A 220 -12.84 8.19 -5.63
C ASP A 220 -13.10 6.90 -4.82
N ALA A 221 -13.41 7.04 -3.53
CA ALA A 221 -13.60 5.93 -2.61
C ALA A 221 -15.01 5.29 -2.69
N ASP A 222 -16.00 6.02 -3.21
CA ASP A 222 -17.41 5.60 -3.25
C ASP A 222 -17.72 4.52 -4.31
N ASP A 223 -16.81 4.31 -5.27
CA ASP A 223 -16.87 3.17 -6.19
C ASP A 223 -16.58 1.82 -5.48
N PHE A 224 -16.01 1.84 -4.26
CA PHE A 224 -15.46 0.66 -3.60
C PHE A 224 -16.42 -0.01 -2.59
N VAL A 225 -17.37 0.71 -1.98
CA VAL A 225 -18.39 0.09 -1.11
C VAL A 225 -19.41 -0.70 -1.93
N ALA A 226 -19.66 -0.28 -3.17
CA ALA A 226 -20.59 -0.91 -4.09
C ALA A 226 -20.09 -2.24 -4.68
N LEU A 227 -18.78 -2.52 -4.60
CA LEU A 227 -18.15 -3.64 -5.29
C LEU A 227 -17.35 -4.50 -4.32
N GLY A 228 -17.97 -5.59 -3.84
CA GLY A 228 -17.26 -6.71 -3.21
C GLY A 228 -16.26 -7.44 -4.13
N GLY A 229 -15.47 -6.70 -4.93
CA GLY A 229 -14.47 -7.09 -5.93
C GLY A 229 -14.79 -6.53 -7.31
N SER A 230 -13.80 -5.97 -8.05
CA SER A 230 -13.75 -5.94 -9.54
C SER A 230 -12.49 -5.26 -10.14
N GLU A 231 -11.37 -5.99 -10.23
CA GLU A 231 -10.37 -5.88 -11.32
C GLU A 231 -9.70 -7.26 -11.54
#